data_AF-R9JW51-F1
#
_entry.id   AF-R9JW51-F1
#
_cell.length_a   1.000
_cell.length_b   1.000
_cell.length_c   1.000
_cell.angle_alpha   90.00
_cell.angle_beta   90.00
_cell.angle_gamma   90.00
#
_symmetry.space_group_name_H-M   'P 1'
#
loop_
_entity.id
_entity.type
_entity.pdbx_description
1 polymer ?
#
loop_
_entity_poly.entity_id
_entity_poly.type
_entity_poly.pdbx_seq_one_letter_code
_entity_poly.pdbx_strand_id
1 'polypeptide(L)'
;MKEMITELCPNCGTEVEILWDITIQGYMTKCPCCGKRLMLCSECGHTACDYDQSTDLCRRVVEAMWMELSDIPMEAPDSEEELFAESFTLCGIAFPAGITKIELLHWFDEHHPIGVYYLLYEFERTAPLTAANVS
;
A
#
# COMPACT_ATOMS: atom_id res chain seq x y z
N MET A 1 20.31 0.43 1.73
CA MET A 1 21.37 1.15 2.46
C MET A 1 20.69 1.85 3.62
N LYS A 2 21.23 1.75 4.84
CA LYS A 2 20.64 2.42 6.01
C LYS A 2 21.08 3.89 6.04
N GLU A 3 20.11 4.78 6.12
CA GLU A 3 20.33 6.23 6.19
C GLU A 3 19.52 6.81 7.35
N MET A 4 19.95 7.96 7.86
CA MET A 4 19.19 8.72 8.85
C MET A 4 18.18 9.59 8.10
N ILE A 5 16.89 9.31 8.31
CA ILE A 5 15.78 10.03 7.70
C ILE A 5 15.12 10.92 8.75
N THR A 6 14.90 12.18 8.40
CA THR A 6 14.19 13.14 9.23
C THR A 6 12.77 13.33 8.69
N GLU A 7 11.78 13.19 9.56
CA GLU A 7 10.38 13.29 9.16
C GLU A 7 9.54 14.00 10.24
N LEU A 8 8.59 14.84 9.84
CA LEU A 8 7.67 15.48 10.75
C LEU A 8 6.44 14.59 10.96
N CYS A 9 6.23 14.09 12.17
CA CYS A 9 5.07 13.25 12.44
C CYS A 9 3.76 14.06 12.31
N PRO A 10 2.87 13.70 11.37
CA PRO A 10 1.63 14.44 11.18
C PRO A 10 0.67 14.34 12.37
N ASN A 11 0.83 13.29 13.18
CA ASN A 11 -0.08 13.02 14.29
C ASN A 11 0.28 13.77 15.60
N CYS A 12 1.56 13.92 15.92
CA CYS A 12 2.00 14.58 17.15
C CYS A 12 2.81 15.86 16.92
N GLY A 13 3.12 16.19 15.66
CA GLY A 13 3.91 17.37 15.29
C GLY A 13 5.38 17.29 15.70
N THR A 14 5.86 16.11 16.09
CA THR A 14 7.27 15.92 16.47
C THR A 14 8.09 15.55 15.24
N GLU A 15 9.17 16.29 15.02
CA GLU A 15 10.20 15.90 14.07
C GLU A 15 11.01 14.76 14.68
N VAL A 16 11.14 13.66 13.93
CA VAL A 16 11.84 12.45 14.37
C VAL A 16 12.94 12.10 13.39
N GLU A 17 14.05 11.60 13.93
CA GLU A 17 15.17 11.08 13.16
C GLU A 17 15.22 9.55 13.32
N ILE A 18 15.24 8.82 12.21
CA ILE A 18 15.11 7.37 12.21
C ILE A 18 16.19 6.77 11.30
N LEU A 19 16.97 5.82 11.82
CA LEU A 19 17.87 5.01 11.01
C LEU A 19 17.06 3.95 10.26
N TRP A 20 17.03 4.02 8.93
CA TRP A 20 16.09 3.24 8.13
C TRP A 20 16.71 2.75 6.82
N ASP A 21 16.38 1.53 6.41
CA ASP A 21 16.70 1.02 5.07
C ASP A 21 15.43 0.92 4.23
N ILE A 22 15.19 1.91 3.37
CA ILE A 22 13.98 2.00 2.54
C ILE A 22 13.86 0.80 1.59
N THR A 23 15.01 0.27 1.13
CA THR A 23 15.03 -0.83 0.17
C THR A 23 14.59 -2.17 0.78
N ILE A 24 14.65 -2.29 2.10
CA ILE A 24 14.30 -3.51 2.84
C ILE A 24 13.02 -3.32 3.66
N GLN A 25 12.84 -2.13 4.24
CA GLN A 25 11.78 -1.84 5.21
C GLN A 25 10.64 -1.01 4.61
N GLY A 26 10.76 -0.57 3.35
CA GLY A 26 9.78 0.27 2.68
C GLY A 26 9.74 1.70 3.21
N TYR A 27 8.62 2.38 2.99
CA TYR A 27 8.43 3.81 3.28
C TYR A 27 7.63 4.07 4.57
N MET A 28 7.32 3.02 5.33
CA MET A 28 6.40 3.07 6.47
C MET A 28 7.08 2.64 7.76
N THR A 29 6.91 3.44 8.80
CA THR A 29 7.35 3.11 10.16
C THR A 29 6.32 3.55 11.20
N LYS A 30 6.64 3.40 12.48
CA LYS A 30 5.88 3.98 13.59
C LYS A 30 6.65 5.17 14.15
N CYS A 31 5.94 6.25 14.43
CA CYS A 31 6.51 7.39 15.11
C CYS A 31 7.00 6.95 16.51
N PRO A 32 8.28 7.14 16.86
CA PRO A 32 8.81 6.76 18.17
C PRO A 32 8.19 7.55 19.33
N CYS A 33 7.59 8.72 19.04
CA CYS A 33 6.99 9.58 20.07
C CYS A 33 5.55 9.21 20.41
N CYS A 34 4.70 8.91 19.41
CA CYS A 34 3.28 8.65 19.63
C CYS A 34 2.81 7.24 19.22
N GLY A 35 3.69 6.42 18.65
CA GLY A 35 3.42 5.03 18.25
C GLY A 35 2.49 4.87 17.03
N LYS A 36 1.91 5.95 16.51
CA LYS A 36 1.07 5.93 15.29
C LYS A 36 1.92 5.76 14.03
N ARG A 37 1.29 5.34 12.93
CA ARG A 37 1.96 5.17 11.63
C ARG A 37 2.60 6.49 11.18
N LEU A 38 3.78 6.38 10.59
CA LEU A 38 4.57 7.48 10.05
C LEU A 38 5.06 7.08 8.65
N MET A 39 4.60 7.81 7.65
CA MET A 39 5.15 7.73 6.29
C MET A 39 6.43 8.55 6.22
N LEU A 40 7.46 7.99 5.59
CA LEU A 40 8.71 8.67 5.26
C LEU A 40 8.51 9.44 3.95
N CYS A 41 7.65 10.46 3.98
CA CYS A 41 7.23 11.26 2.84
C CYS A 41 8.41 11.89 2.08
N SER A 42 9.46 12.30 2.82
CA SER A 42 10.73 12.80 2.27
C SER A 42 11.36 11.87 1.23
N GLU A 43 11.08 10.58 1.33
CA GLU A 43 11.69 9.53 0.51
C GLU A 43 10.78 8.94 -0.56
N CYS A 44 9.51 9.35 -0.63
CA CYS A 44 8.54 8.80 -1.58
C CYS A 44 8.92 9.03 -3.05
N GLY A 45 9.79 10.02 -3.33
CA GLY A 45 10.29 10.33 -4.67
C GLY A 45 9.27 11.02 -5.59
N HIS A 46 8.10 11.40 -5.06
CA HIS A 46 7.08 12.17 -5.78
C HIS A 46 7.26 13.68 -5.52
N THR A 47 6.81 14.53 -6.44
CA THR A 47 6.86 15.99 -6.30
C THR A 47 6.05 16.53 -5.11
N ALA A 48 5.05 15.79 -4.66
CA ALA A 48 4.29 16.05 -3.44
C ALA A 48 3.89 14.71 -2.80
N CYS A 49 3.96 14.62 -1.47
CA CYS A 49 3.46 13.46 -0.74
C CYS A 49 1.92 13.43 -0.83
N ASP A 50 1.36 12.32 -1.28
CA ASP A 50 -0.07 12.07 -1.44
C ASP A 50 -0.64 11.25 -0.27
N TYR A 51 0.05 11.23 0.87
CA TYR A 51 -0.39 10.52 2.06
C TYR A 51 -1.59 11.21 2.71
N ASP A 52 -2.70 10.46 2.81
CA ASP A 52 -3.93 10.86 3.47
C ASP A 52 -3.99 10.25 4.87
N GLN A 53 -3.94 11.11 5.89
CA GLN A 53 -3.98 10.71 7.29
C GLN A 53 -5.33 10.12 7.72
N SER A 54 -6.41 10.42 7.00
CA SER A 54 -7.75 9.95 7.35
C SER A 54 -7.98 8.49 6.94
N THR A 55 -7.43 8.11 5.79
CA THR A 55 -7.49 6.76 5.25
C THR A 55 -6.25 5.93 5.59
N ASP A 56 -5.16 6.60 5.99
CA ASP A 56 -3.84 6.00 6.24
C ASP A 56 -3.24 5.37 4.98
N LEU A 57 -3.50 5.98 3.81
CA LEU A 57 -3.12 5.51 2.48
C LEU A 57 -2.31 6.56 1.71
N CYS A 58 -1.45 6.08 0.81
CA CYS A 58 -0.86 6.85 -0.27
C CYS A 58 -0.66 5.91 -1.48
N ARG A 59 -0.26 6.43 -2.64
CA ARG A 59 0.03 5.62 -3.84
C ARG A 59 0.89 4.40 -3.54
N ARG A 60 1.98 4.55 -2.78
CA ARG A 60 2.90 3.45 -2.46
C ARG A 60 2.24 2.36 -1.62
N VAL A 61 1.33 2.73 -0.70
CA VAL A 61 0.59 1.76 0.11
C VAL A 61 -0.39 1.00 -0.76
N VAL A 62 -1.14 1.71 -1.61
CA VAL A 62 -2.12 1.08 -2.51
C VAL A 62 -1.44 0.16 -3.54
N GLU A 63 -0.29 0.58 -4.09
CA GLU A 63 0.56 -0.26 -4.96
C GLU A 63 1.09 -1.50 -4.22
N ALA A 64 1.47 -1.39 -2.94
CA ALA A 64 1.88 -2.54 -2.13
C ALA A 64 0.71 -3.49 -1.83
N MET A 65 -0.48 -2.97 -1.52
CA MET A 65 -1.70 -3.77 -1.36
C MET A 65 -2.03 -4.54 -2.65
N TRP A 66 -1.83 -3.92 -3.81
CA TRP A 66 -2.02 -4.58 -5.10
C TRP A 66 -1.06 -5.76 -5.31
N MET A 67 0.20 -5.64 -4.88
CA MET A 67 1.15 -6.75 -4.90
C MET A 67 0.78 -7.87 -3.91
N GLU A 68 0.34 -7.54 -2.70
CA GLU A 68 -0.11 -8.54 -1.72
C GLU A 68 -1.37 -9.29 -2.21
N LEU A 69 -2.23 -8.64 -3.00
CA LEU A 69 -3.43 -9.24 -3.55
C LEU A 69 -3.14 -10.41 -4.51
N SER A 70 -2.00 -10.42 -5.21
CA SER A 70 -1.67 -11.51 -6.15
C SER A 70 -1.51 -12.87 -5.47
N ASP A 71 -1.25 -12.88 -4.16
CA ASP A 71 -1.07 -14.10 -3.38
C ASP A 71 -2.39 -14.66 -2.81
N ILE A 72 -3.52 -13.95 -2.99
CA ILE A 72 -4.81 -14.33 -2.42
C ILE A 72 -5.64 -15.10 -3.47
N PRO A 73 -6.05 -16.35 -3.16
CA PRO A 73 -6.87 -17.13 -4.08
C PRO A 73 -8.27 -16.51 -4.23
N MET A 74 -8.70 -16.35 -5.47
CA MET A 74 -10.04 -15.90 -5.83
C MET A 74 -10.88 -17.12 -6.21
N GLU A 75 -12.12 -17.17 -5.70
CA GLU A 75 -13.06 -18.22 -6.05
C GLU A 75 -13.96 -17.77 -7.20
N ALA A 76 -14.12 -18.64 -8.19
CA ALA A 76 -15.14 -18.52 -9.22
C ALA A 76 -16.24 -19.54 -8.90
N PRO A 77 -17.29 -19.16 -8.15
CA PRO A 77 -18.45 -20.03 -7.92
C PRO A 77 -19.10 -20.45 -9.26
N ASP A 78 -20.03 -21.40 -9.21
CA ASP A 78 -20.79 -21.82 -10.41
C ASP A 78 -21.62 -20.66 -11.03
N SER A 79 -21.79 -19.56 -10.29
CA SER A 79 -22.22 -18.25 -10.78
C SER A 79 -21.02 -17.47 -11.31
N GLU A 80 -21.13 -16.83 -12.48
CA GLU A 80 -20.05 -16.10 -13.19
C GLU A 80 -19.34 -14.97 -12.39
N GLU A 81 -19.74 -14.69 -11.15
CA GLU A 81 -19.18 -13.64 -10.30
C GLU A 81 -17.98 -14.14 -9.48
N GLU A 82 -16.79 -13.67 -9.82
CA GLU A 82 -15.55 -13.91 -9.07
C GLU A 82 -15.56 -13.13 -7.73
N LEU A 83 -15.30 -13.80 -6.61
CA LEU A 83 -15.31 -13.22 -5.26
C LEU A 83 -14.25 -13.81 -4.32
N PHE A 84 -14.04 -13.14 -3.19
CA PHE A 84 -13.20 -13.65 -2.10
C PHE A 84 -14.08 -14.25 -1.00
N ALA A 85 -13.99 -15.57 -0.78
CA ALA A 85 -14.86 -16.28 0.16
C ALA A 85 -14.58 -15.92 1.63
N GLU A 86 -13.33 -15.58 1.96
CA GLU A 86 -12.90 -15.21 3.31
C GLU A 86 -12.55 -13.71 3.39
N SER A 87 -12.68 -13.14 4.59
CA SER A 87 -12.16 -11.80 4.84
C SER A 87 -10.64 -11.83 4.85
N PHE A 88 -10.01 -10.80 4.29
CA PHE A 88 -8.56 -10.67 4.25
C PHE A 88 -8.13 -9.26 4.66
N THR A 89 -6.84 -9.06 4.87
CA THR A 89 -6.28 -7.76 5.25
C THR A 89 -5.09 -7.45 4.36
N LEU A 90 -5.09 -6.28 3.73
CA LEU A 90 -3.96 -5.77 2.94
C LEU A 90 -3.42 -4.53 3.64
N CYS A 91 -2.13 -4.50 3.99
CA CYS A 91 -1.49 -3.37 4.69
C CYS A 91 -2.25 -2.80 5.93
N GLY A 92 -3.05 -3.63 6.61
CA GLY A 92 -3.86 -3.26 7.78
C GLY A 92 -5.29 -2.81 7.48
N ILE A 93 -5.71 -2.79 6.21
CA ILE A 93 -7.09 -2.55 5.78
C ILE A 93 -7.81 -3.89 5.60
N ALA A 94 -8.93 -4.06 6.29
CA ALA A 94 -9.72 -5.29 6.24
C ALA A 94 -10.77 -5.23 5.12
N PHE A 95 -10.82 -6.27 4.31
CA PHE A 95 -11.84 -6.48 3.28
C PHE A 95 -12.81 -7.57 3.74
N PRO A 96 -14.13 -7.39 3.57
CA PRO A 96 -15.11 -8.35 4.05
C PRO A 96 -15.12 -9.63 3.20
N ALA A 97 -15.52 -10.74 3.82
CA ALA A 97 -15.86 -11.97 3.11
C ALA A 97 -17.03 -11.72 2.14
N GLY A 98 -16.95 -12.30 0.95
CA GLY A 98 -17.93 -12.13 -0.13
C GLY A 98 -17.73 -10.88 -0.98
N ILE A 99 -16.67 -10.08 -0.76
CA ILE A 99 -16.35 -8.97 -1.66
C ILE A 99 -16.10 -9.50 -3.08
N THR A 100 -16.80 -8.93 -4.06
CA THR A 100 -16.62 -9.30 -5.47
C THR A 100 -15.36 -8.67 -6.03
N LYS A 101 -14.83 -9.25 -7.11
CA LYS A 101 -13.71 -8.66 -7.86
C LYS A 101 -14.03 -7.25 -8.33
N ILE A 102 -15.26 -6.99 -8.79
CA ILE A 102 -15.67 -5.66 -9.27
C ILE A 102 -15.65 -4.64 -8.13
N GLU A 103 -16.22 -4.97 -6.97
CA GLU A 103 -16.19 -4.08 -5.79
C GLU A 103 -14.76 -3.80 -5.32
N LEU A 104 -13.90 -4.83 -5.32
CA LEU A 104 -12.49 -4.65 -4.96
C LEU A 104 -11.77 -3.74 -5.98
N LEU A 105 -12.00 -3.93 -7.28
CA LEU A 105 -11.41 -3.08 -8.31
C LEU A 105 -11.89 -1.63 -8.22
N HIS A 106 -13.18 -1.39 -7.91
CA HIS A 106 -13.68 -0.05 -7.65
C HIS A 106 -13.00 0.59 -6.43
N TRP A 107 -12.78 -0.19 -5.36
CA TRP A 107 -12.04 0.31 -4.20
C TRP A 107 -10.63 0.78 -4.59
N PHE A 108 -9.90 -0.01 -5.38
CA PHE A 108 -8.58 0.40 -5.89
C PHE A 108 -8.64 1.64 -6.79
N ASP A 109 -9.70 1.79 -7.59
CA ASP A 109 -9.88 2.96 -8.46
C ASP A 109 -10.09 4.25 -7.66
N GLU A 110 -10.88 4.17 -6.58
CA GLU A 110 -11.15 5.31 -5.70
C GLU A 110 -9.92 5.75 -4.87
N HIS A 111 -9.01 4.81 -4.57
CA HIS A 111 -7.89 5.06 -3.65
C HIS A 111 -6.52 5.18 -4.33
N HIS A 112 -6.39 4.77 -5.61
CA HIS A 112 -5.17 4.97 -6.38
C HIS A 112 -5.26 6.27 -7.22
N PRO A 113 -4.30 7.21 -7.14
CA PRO A 113 -4.41 8.52 -7.80
C PRO A 113 -4.46 8.48 -9.34
N ILE A 114 -4.05 7.36 -9.96
CA ILE A 114 -4.13 7.13 -11.41
C ILE A 114 -5.32 6.20 -11.77
N GLY A 115 -5.98 5.62 -10.77
CA GLY A 115 -7.04 4.64 -10.93
C GLY A 115 -6.54 3.19 -11.13
N VAL A 116 -7.49 2.26 -11.13
CA VAL A 116 -7.23 0.81 -11.19
C VAL A 116 -6.74 0.35 -12.55
N TYR A 117 -7.03 1.11 -13.62
CA TYR A 117 -6.52 0.83 -14.96
C TYR A 117 -4.98 0.78 -14.98
N TYR A 118 -4.32 1.72 -14.31
CA TYR A 118 -2.86 1.72 -14.19
C TYR A 118 -2.35 0.46 -13.47
N LEU A 119 -3.00 0.05 -12.39
CA LEU A 119 -2.63 -1.14 -11.62
C LEU A 119 -2.75 -2.43 -12.46
N LEU A 120 -3.80 -2.53 -13.28
CA LEU A 120 -4.05 -3.70 -14.13
C LEU A 120 -3.08 -3.83 -15.31
N TYR A 121 -2.64 -2.72 -15.91
CA TYR A 121 -1.99 -2.77 -17.23
C TYR A 121 -0.62 -2.10 -17.31
N GLU A 122 -0.30 -1.20 -16.38
CA GLU A 122 0.91 -0.35 -16.46
C GLU A 122 1.85 -0.52 -15.27
N PHE A 123 1.34 -0.99 -14.13
CA PHE A 123 2.10 -1.08 -12.89
C PHE A 123 3.28 -2.05 -12.99
N GLU A 124 3.10 -3.28 -13.47
CA GLU A 124 4.21 -4.24 -13.62
C GLU A 124 5.30 -3.76 -14.59
N ARG A 125 4.97 -2.85 -15.52
CA ARG A 125 5.94 -2.27 -16.47
C ARG A 125 6.82 -1.20 -15.84
N THR A 126 6.43 -0.71 -14.67
CA THR A 126 7.06 0.43 -13.98
C THR A 126 7.48 0.11 -12.54
N ALA A 127 6.99 -0.99 -11.98
CA ALA A 127 7.35 -1.49 -10.67
C ALA A 127 8.86 -1.80 -10.61
N PRO A 128 9.58 -1.32 -9.58
CA PRO A 128 10.95 -1.74 -9.33
C PRO A 128 11.02 -3.26 -9.21
N LEU A 129 11.99 -3.88 -9.88
CA LEU A 129 12.30 -5.32 -9.79
C LEU A 129 12.73 -5.68 -8.35
N THR A 130 11.81 -5.77 -7.40
CA THR A 130 12.12 -6.21 -6.02
C THR A 130 11.18 -7.27 -5.47
N ALA A 131 10.27 -7.83 -6.29
CA ALA A 131 9.47 -8.98 -5.87
C ALA A 131 9.18 -10.01 -6.98
N ALA A 132 9.87 -9.93 -8.12
CA ALA A 132 9.80 -10.99 -9.13
C ALA A 132 11.03 -11.90 -9.00
N ASN A 133 10.79 -13.15 -8.58
CA ASN A 133 11.67 -14.32 -8.62
C ASN A 133 12.53 -14.59 -7.39
N VAL A 134 11.95 -15.29 -6.41
CA VAL A 134 12.65 -16.38 -5.72
C VAL A 134 11.80 -17.66 -5.86
N SER A 135 12.17 -18.43 -6.89
CA SER A 135 11.99 -19.88 -7.12
C SER A 135 10.61 -20.51 -6.95
#